data_AF-F2JPK3-F1
#
_entry.id   AF-F2JPK3-F1
#
_cell.length_a   1.000
_cell.length_b   1.000
_cell.length_c   1.000
_cell.angle_alpha   90.00
_cell.angle_beta   90.00
_cell.angle_gamma   90.00
#
_symmetry.space_group_name_H-M   'P 1'
#
loop_
_entity.id
_entity.type
_entity.pdbx_description
1 polymer ?
#
loop_
_entity_poly.entity_id
_entity_poly.type
_entity_poly.pdbx_seq_one_letter_code
_entity_poly.pdbx_strand_id
1 'polypeptide(L)' 'MKDNKLLSHDVKKVVIYDEEQQKEVAVITKELITTANENIVVKVIFND' A
#
# COMPACT_ATOMS: atom_id res chain seq x y z
N MET A 1 -16.25 6.06 0.58
CA MET A 1 -14.89 5.89 1.12
C MET A 1 -13.96 6.80 0.31
N LYS A 2 -12.96 7.44 0.92
CA LYS A 2 -12.09 8.45 0.26
C LYS A 2 -10.99 7.76 -0.55
N ASP A 3 -10.81 8.20 -1.80
CA ASP A 3 -9.65 7.89 -2.65
C ASP A 3 -8.35 8.29 -1.91
N ASN A 4 -7.39 7.37 -1.81
CA ASN A 4 -6.13 7.63 -1.12
C ASN A 4 -5.18 8.56 -1.90
N LYS A 5 -5.51 8.94 -3.15
CA LYS A 5 -4.73 9.82 -4.03
C LYS A 5 -3.31 9.36 -4.33
N LEU A 6 -2.91 8.18 -3.88
CA LEU A 6 -1.56 7.65 -4.04
C LEU A 6 -1.37 7.03 -5.43
N LEU A 7 -2.40 6.34 -5.91
CA LEU A 7 -2.35 5.61 -7.17
C LEU A 7 -2.89 6.45 -8.31
N SER A 8 -2.14 6.54 -9.41
CA SER A 8 -2.62 7.12 -10.65
C SER A 8 -3.83 6.36 -11.18
N HIS A 9 -4.56 6.95 -12.13
CA HIS A 9 -5.85 6.42 -12.54
C HIS A 9 -5.75 5.01 -13.17
N ASP A 10 -4.64 4.75 -13.86
CA ASP A 10 -4.26 3.52 -14.53
C ASP A 10 -3.63 2.45 -13.61
N VAL A 11 -3.24 2.80 -12.38
CA VAL A 11 -2.66 1.84 -11.42
C VAL A 11 -3.75 1.31 -10.48
N LYS A 12 -3.97 -0.01 -10.52
CA LYS A 12 -4.99 -0.68 -9.69
C LYS A 12 -4.52 -0.96 -8.25
N LYS A 13 -3.28 -1.41 -8.09
CA LYS A 13 -2.69 -1.78 -6.80
C LYS A 13 -1.17 -1.69 -6.82
N VAL A 14 -0.58 -1.42 -5.67
CA VAL A 14 0.85 -1.59 -5.39
C VAL A 14 0.99 -2.65 -4.30
N VAL A 15 1.90 -3.59 -4.49
CA VAL A 15 2.20 -4.65 -3.53
C VAL A 15 3.66 -4.52 -3.15
N ILE A 16 3.93 -4.45 -1.85
CA ILE A 16 5.28 -4.55 -1.30
C ILE A 16 5.47 -6.02 -0.93
N TYR A 17 6.40 -6.69 -1.60
CA TYR A 17 6.68 -8.11 -1.45
C TYR A 17 8.09 -8.30 -0.88
N ASP A 18 8.20 -9.14 0.14
CA ASP A 18 9.48 -9.60 0.69
C ASP A 18 9.89 -10.86 -0.09
N GLU A 19 10.87 -10.70 -0.99
CA GLU A 19 11.36 -11.80 -1.82
C GLU A 19 12.15 -12.85 -1.01
N GLU A 20 12.82 -12.47 0.07
CA GLU A 20 13.58 -13.42 0.89
C GLU A 20 12.62 -14.37 1.63
N GLN A 21 11.53 -13.84 2.16
CA GLN A 21 10.52 -14.60 2.90
C GLN A 21 9.36 -15.07 2.01
N GLN A 22 9.37 -14.72 0.73
CA GLN A 22 8.35 -15.06 -0.26
C GLN A 22 6.93 -14.68 0.19
N LYS A 23 6.72 -13.45 0.71
CA LYS A 23 5.41 -13.01 1.22
C LYS A 23 5.07 -11.55 0.90
N GLU A 24 3.77 -11.27 0.75
CA GLU A 24 3.26 -9.90 0.69
C GLU A 24 3.33 -9.24 2.07
N VAL A 25 3.91 -8.05 2.11
CA VAL A 25 4.11 -7.26 3.35
C VAL A 25 3.07 -6.17 3.48
N ALA A 26 2.72 -5.53 2.37
CA ALA A 26 1.69 -4.50 2.33
C ALA A 26 1.04 -4.42 0.95
N VAL A 27 -0.24 -4.06 0.95
CA VAL A 27 -1.02 -3.84 -0.27
C VAL A 27 -1.67 -2.47 -0.18
N ILE A 28 -1.44 -1.69 -1.23
CA ILE A 28 -2.03 -0.37 -1.40
C ILE A 28 -2.98 -0.42 -2.60
N THR A 29 -4.25 -0.14 -2.36
CA THR A 29 -5.28 0.07 -3.39
C THR A 29 -5.79 1.49 -3.30
N LYS A 30 -6.60 1.96 -4.25
CA LYS A 30 -7.21 3.31 -4.16
C LYS A 30 -8.07 3.51 -2.91
N GLU A 31 -8.59 2.43 -2.35
CA GLU A 31 -9.54 2.46 -1.24
C GLU A 31 -8.88 2.24 0.12
N LEU A 32 -7.75 1.52 0.16
CA LEU A 32 -7.20 1.02 1.41
C LEU A 32 -5.68 0.81 1.34
N ILE A 33 -5.02 1.07 2.47
CA ILE A 33 -3.64 0.65 2.73
C ILE A 33 -3.72 -0.44 3.80
N THR A 34 -3.22 -1.63 3.49
CA THR A 34 -3.20 -2.78 4.41
C THR A 34 -1.79 -3.32 4.55
N THR A 35 -1.46 -3.84 5.72
CA THR A 35 -0.20 -4.52 6.01
C THR A 35 -0.48 -5.93 6.48
N ALA A 36 0.41 -6.86 6.16
CA ALA A 36 0.26 -8.27 6.51
C ALA A 36 0.66 -8.55 7.98
N ASN A 37 1.25 -7.57 8.66
CA ASN A 37 1.70 -7.67 10.04
C ASN A 37 1.35 -6.37 10.78
N GLU A 38 0.73 -6.50 11.96
CA GLU A 38 0.34 -5.37 12.83
C GLU A 38 1.52 -4.51 13.29
N ASN A 39 2.73 -5.05 13.29
CA ASN A 39 3.96 -4.32 13.61
C ASN A 39 4.49 -3.50 12.43
N ILE A 40 3.90 -3.61 11.24
CA ILE A 40 4.30 -2.88 10.04
C ILE A 40 3.29 -1.77 9.80
N VAL A 41 3.78 -0.53 9.81
CA VAL A 41 2.97 0.68 9.57
C VAL A 41 3.47 1.35 8.30
N VAL A 42 2.61 1.46 7.30
CA VAL A 42 2.87 2.24 6.09
C VAL A 42 2.36 3.66 6.32
N LYS A 43 3.26 4.65 6.29
CA LYS A 43 2.92 6.08 6.38
C LYS A 43 3.14 6.73 5.03
N VAL A 44 2.12 7.43 4.55
CA VAL A 44 2.19 8.24 3.32
C VAL A 44 2.12 9.70 3.72
N ILE A 45 3.03 10.51 3.20
CA ILE A 45 3.03 11.98 3.36
C ILE A 45 2.98 12.57 1.96
N PHE A 46 1.95 13.36 1.69
CA PHE A 46 1.83 14.12 0.45
C PHE A 46 2.43 15.52 0.67
N ASN A 47 3.16 16.01 -0.33
CA ASN A 47 3.51 17.43 -0.39
C ASN A 47 2.29 18.22 -0.90
N ASP A 48 2.13 19.46 -0.45
CA ASP A 48 1.14 20.42 -0.96
C ASP A 48 1.45 20.88 -2.39
#